data_AF-A0AB38UWP3-F1
#
_entry.id   AF-A0AB38UWP3-F1
#
_cell.length_a   1.000
_cell.length_b   1.000
_cell.length_c   1.000
_cell.angle_alpha   90.00
_cell.angle_beta   90.00
_cell.angle_gamma   90.00
#
_symmetry.space_group_name_H-M   'P 1'
#
loop_
_entity.id
_entity.type
_entity.pdbx_description
1 polymer ?
#
loop_
_entity_poly.entity_id
_entity_poly.type
_entity_poly.pdbx_seq_one_letter_code
_entity_poly.pdbx_strand_id
1 'polypeptide(L)' 'MSDATQNIDTRIAELADWRGNTLARIRTLIKQADPDVIEEWKWRGVPVWSRRHRLHR' A
#
# COMPACT_ATOMS: atom_id res chain seq x y z
N MET A 1 -10.56 13.86 2.91
CA MET A 1 -10.22 12.46 3.27
C MET A 1 -9.05 12.08 2.39
N SER A 2 -7.88 11.76 2.96
CA SER A 2 -6.72 11.41 2.12
C SER A 2 -6.90 10.01 1.54
N ASP A 3 -6.57 9.86 0.26
CA ASP A 3 -6.52 8.58 -0.43
C ASP A 3 -5.36 7.75 0.15
N ALA A 4 -5.60 6.47 0.43
CA ALA A 4 -4.56 5.58 0.96
C ALA A 4 -3.35 5.52 0.01
N THR A 5 -3.59 5.57 -1.29
CA THR A 5 -2.56 5.65 -2.34
C THR A 5 -1.62 6.82 -2.08
N GLN A 6 -2.19 8.01 -1.85
CA GLN A 6 -1.46 9.25 -1.64
C GLN A 6 -0.71 9.24 -0.30
N ASN A 7 -1.28 8.67 0.77
CA ASN A 7 -0.57 8.56 2.05
C ASN A 7 0.66 7.64 1.93
N ILE A 8 0.56 6.56 1.15
CA ILE A 8 1.69 5.66 0.89
C ILE A 8 2.74 6.36 0.02
N ASP A 9 2.34 7.13 -0.99
CA ASP A 9 3.27 7.94 -1.80
C ASP A 9 4.07 8.92 -0.93
N THR A 10 3.38 9.69 -0.07
CA THR A 10 4.03 10.60 0.88
C THR A 10 4.98 9.85 1.81
N ARG A 11 4.56 8.70 2.34
CA ARG A 11 5.39 7.90 3.25
C ARG A 11 6.66 7.39 2.59
N ILE A 12 6.59 7.00 1.32
CA ILE A 12 7.77 6.62 0.54
C ILE A 12 8.71 7.82 0.39
N ALA A 13 8.16 9.00 0.06
CA ALA A 13 8.95 10.23 -0.11
C ALA A 13 9.63 10.71 1.19
N GLU A 14 8.99 10.53 2.34
CA GLU A 14 9.56 10.86 3.66
C GLU A 14 10.72 9.93 4.07
N LEU A 15 10.75 8.70 3.57
CA LEU A 15 11.78 7.71 3.86
C LEU A 15 12.96 7.86 2.90
N ALA A 16 13.82 8.84 3.16
CA ALA A 16 14.98 9.18 2.32
C ALA A 16 16.13 8.14 2.32
N ASP A 17 16.00 7.05 3.08
CA ASP A 17 16.95 5.94 3.10
C ASP A 17 16.43 4.72 2.32
N TRP A 18 17.10 3.57 2.45
CA TRP A 18 16.76 2.34 1.76
C TRP A 18 15.32 1.84 1.99
N ARG A 19 14.66 2.28 3.08
CA ARG A 19 13.30 1.86 3.43
C ARG A 19 12.28 2.39 2.42
N GLY A 20 12.45 3.61 1.91
CA GLY A 20 11.56 4.19 0.90
C GLY A 20 11.58 3.37 -0.39
N ASN A 21 12.79 3.08 -0.90
CA ASN A 21 12.98 2.25 -2.08
C ASN A 21 12.42 0.83 -1.91
N THR A 22 12.61 0.25 -0.72
CA THR A 22 12.11 -1.09 -0.41
C THR A 22 10.58 -1.11 -0.36
N LEU A 23 9.96 -0.13 0.30
CA LEU A 23 8.51 -0.01 0.37
C LEU A 23 7.89 0.18 -1.01
N ALA A 24 8.48 1.04 -1.85
CA ALA A 24 8.04 1.23 -3.24
C ALA A 24 8.08 -0.08 -4.03
N ARG A 25 9.19 -0.83 -3.93
CA ARG A 25 9.34 -2.12 -4.62
C ARG A 25 8.32 -3.16 -4.15
N ILE A 26 8.12 -3.29 -2.83
CA ILE A 26 7.14 -4.23 -2.27
C ILE A 26 5.72 -3.87 -2.72
N ARG A 27 5.37 -2.59 -2.69
CA ARG A 27 4.06 -2.11 -3.18
C ARG A 27 3.83 -2.47 -4.64
N THR A 28 4.84 -2.29 -5.51
CA THR A 28 4.77 -2.71 -6.91
C THR A 28 4.51 -4.22 -7.03
N LEU A 29 5.23 -5.04 -6.27
CA LEU A 29 5.07 -6.50 -6.29
C LEU A 29 3.68 -6.94 -5.80
N ILE A 30 3.15 -6.31 -4.75
CA ILE A 30 1.81 -6.61 -4.23
C ILE A 30 0.75 -6.33 -5.30
N LYS A 31 0.82 -5.18 -5.97
CA LYS A 31 -0.12 -4.82 -7.04
C LYS A 31 0.01 -5.73 -8.28
N GLN A 32 1.20 -6.24 -8.57
CA GLN A 32 1.41 -7.23 -9.64
C GLN A 32 0.84 -8.59 -9.28
N ALA A 33 0.97 -9.01 -8.01
CA ALA A 33 0.49 -10.28 -7.53
C ALA A 33 -1.06 -10.33 -7.43
N ASP A 34 -1.69 -9.23 -7.05
CA ASP A 34 -3.15 -9.09 -7.01
C ASP A 34 -3.57 -7.72 -7.57
N PRO A 35 -3.94 -7.63 -8.86
CA PRO A 35 -4.32 -6.38 -9.52
C PRO A 35 -5.51 -5.66 -8.89
N ASP A 36 -6.35 -6.37 -8.13
CA ASP A 36 -7.55 -5.84 -7.49
C ASP A 36 -7.36 -5.66 -5.97
N VAL A 37 -6.11 -5.70 -5.48
CA VAL A 37 -5.79 -5.39 -4.09
C VAL A 37 -6.17 -3.95 -3.76
N ILE A 38 -6.69 -3.73 -2.55
CA ILE A 38 -7.07 -2.42 -2.05
C ILE A 38 -5.94 -1.92 -1.15
N GLU A 39 -5.43 -0.74 -1.45
CA GLU A 39 -4.49 -0.03 -0.57
C GLU A 39 -5.28 0.65 0.55
N GLU A 40 -4.80 0.50 1.78
CA GLU A 40 -5.38 1.07 2.98
C GLU A 40 -4.29 1.75 3.82
N TRP A 41 -4.72 2.70 4.64
CA TRP A 41 -3.85 3.40 5.57
C TRP A 41 -4.38 3.20 7.00
N LYS A 42 -3.70 2.37 7.79
CA LYS A 42 -4.15 1.98 9.13
C LYS A 42 -3.18 2.44 10.22
N TRP A 43 -3.67 2.41 11.45
CA TRP A 43 -2.89 2.61 12.68
C TRP A 43 -1.96 3.83 12.67
N ARG A 44 -2.46 4.95 12.11
CA ARG A 44 -1.75 6.25 12.06
C ARG A 44 -0.36 6.18 11.41
N GLY A 45 -0.16 5.38 10.36
CA GLY A 45 1.12 5.40 9.65
C GLY A 45 1.49 4.16 8.86
N VAL A 46 0.63 3.15 8.82
CA VAL A 46 0.97 1.83 8.31
C VAL A 46 0.26 1.61 6.98
N PRO A 47 1.02 1.51 5.86
CA PRO A 47 0.51 0.95 4.61
C PRO A 47 -0.01 -0.46 4.86
N VAL A 48 -1.27 -0.71 4.50
CA VAL A 48 -1.89 -2.03 4.57
C VAL A 48 -2.51 -2.34 3.21
N TRP A 49 -2.51 -3.62 2.85
CA TRP A 49 -3.17 -4.12 1.65
C TRP A 49 -4.23 -5.14 2.05
N SER A 50 -5.42 -5.02 1.49
CA SER A 50 -6.49 -5.98 1.72
C SER A 50 -7.15 -6.41 0.42
N ARG A 51 -7.75 -7.59 0.45
CA ARG A 51 -8.57 -8.09 -0.64
C ARG A 51 -10.00 -8.21 -0.13
N ARG A 52 -10.97 -7.73 -0.90
CA ARG A 52 -12.37 -8.08 -0.61
C ARG A 52 -12.53 -9.57 -0.83
N HIS A 53 -12.89 -10.28 0.23
CA HIS A 53 -13.43 -11.62 0.07
C HIS A 53 -14.71 -11.53 -0.75
N ARG A 54 -14.70 -12.08 -1.97
CA ARG A 54 -15.96 -12.42 -2.62
C ARG A 54 -16.49 -13.64 -1.87
N LEU A 55 -17.67 -13.50 -1.28
CA LEU A 55 -18.46 -14.67 -0.91
C LEU A 55 -18.74 -15.41 -2.22
N HIS A 56 -18.11 -16.56 -2.41
CA HIS A 56 -18.55 -17.50 -3.43
C HIS A 56 -19.93 -17.97 -3.00
N ARG A 57 -20.93 -17.66 -3.83
CA ARG A 57 -22.30 -18.15 -3.68
C ARG A 57 -22.37 -19.59 -4.15
#